data_AF-A0A7U6Y7H4-F1
#
_entry.id   AF-A0A7U6Y7H4-F1
#
_cell.length_a   1.000
_cell.length_b   1.000
_cell.length_c   1.000
_cell.angle_alpha   90.00
_cell.angle_beta   90.00
_cell.angle_gamma   90.00
#
_symmetry.space_group_name_H-M   'P 1'
#
loop_
_entity.id
_entity.type
_entity.pdbx_description
1 polymer ?
#
loop_
_entity_poly.entity_id
_entity_poly.type
_entity_poly.pdbx_seq_one_letter_code
_entity_poly.pdbx_strand_id
1 'polypeptide(L)'
;MQTCAVDSSLDVAAWFIDRALNDGEYLQPQKMHRLLYLSQAYFAVANHGRYFMPTLFVAFETGPVAPDVYRAFEPGRPYFETKPMTGAASDFLDSIWRRFGQHSSDYLSRQIRGHQPFTDALANGVGTPIMLDAMQEFYGAKKHEQAAPGGAPPIGQVLRPKVMRSHTGKPVSVHKWMPPARPANPVKK
;
A
#
# COMPACT_ATOMS: atom_id res chain seq x y z
N MET A 1 -4.10 20.60 -7.44
CA MET A 1 -4.70 19.30 -7.05
C MET A 1 -3.64 18.24 -7.19
N GLN A 2 -3.44 17.42 -6.15
CA GLN A 2 -2.46 16.33 -6.20
C GLN A 2 -3.08 15.17 -7.00
N THR A 3 -2.44 14.78 -8.11
CA THR A 3 -2.91 13.66 -8.92
C THR A 3 -2.47 12.33 -8.30
N CYS A 4 -3.38 11.36 -8.31
CA CYS A 4 -3.08 9.97 -7.96
C CYS A 4 -2.06 9.39 -8.94
N ALA A 5 -1.36 8.32 -8.54
CA ALA A 5 -0.41 7.63 -9.42
C ALA A 5 -1.11 6.83 -10.53
N VAL A 6 -2.33 6.37 -10.26
CA VAL A 6 -3.21 5.71 -11.21
C VAL A 6 -4.58 6.38 -11.21
N ASP A 7 -5.31 6.22 -12.31
CA ASP A 7 -6.59 6.92 -12.52
C ASP A 7 -7.81 6.17 -11.93
N SER A 8 -7.66 4.89 -11.59
CA SER A 8 -8.78 4.02 -11.20
C SER A 8 -8.37 2.97 -10.18
N SER A 9 -9.13 2.85 -9.09
CA SER A 9 -9.01 1.76 -8.12
C SER A 9 -9.47 0.42 -8.70
N LEU A 10 -10.39 0.43 -9.68
CA LEU A 10 -10.88 -0.76 -10.36
C LEU A 10 -9.81 -1.40 -11.26
N ASP A 11 -8.97 -0.60 -11.92
CA ASP A 11 -7.83 -1.10 -12.70
C ASP A 11 -6.80 -1.77 -11.79
N VAL A 12 -6.58 -1.23 -10.57
CA VAL A 12 -5.70 -1.87 -9.57
C VAL A 12 -6.29 -3.19 -9.06
N ALA A 13 -7.59 -3.21 -8.79
CA ALA A 13 -8.29 -4.43 -8.39
C ALA A 13 -8.21 -5.51 -9.47
N ALA A 14 -8.47 -5.14 -10.73
CA ALA A 14 -8.33 -6.02 -11.89
C ALA A 14 -6.90 -6.53 -12.03
N TRP A 15 -5.89 -5.68 -11.86
CA TRP A 15 -4.49 -6.07 -11.90
C TRP A 15 -4.17 -7.17 -10.89
N PHE A 16 -4.64 -7.06 -9.64
CA PHE A 16 -4.42 -8.10 -8.62
C PHE A 16 -5.14 -9.40 -8.95
N ILE A 17 -6.36 -9.33 -9.50
CA ILE A 17 -7.12 -10.51 -9.94
C ILE A 17 -6.36 -11.22 -11.07
N ASP A 18 -5.94 -10.48 -12.10
CA ASP A 18 -5.20 -11.03 -13.23
C ASP A 18 -3.85 -11.61 -12.77
N ARG A 19 -3.16 -10.95 -11.81
CA ARG A 19 -1.92 -11.46 -11.21
C ARG A 19 -2.14 -12.79 -10.48
N ALA A 20 -3.22 -12.92 -9.70
CA ALA A 20 -3.56 -14.14 -8.99
C ALA A 20 -3.93 -15.28 -9.96
N LEU A 21 -4.72 -14.97 -10.99
CA LEU A 21 -5.07 -15.93 -12.04
C LEU A 21 -3.84 -16.47 -12.78
N ASN A 22 -2.87 -15.60 -13.07
CA ASN A 22 -1.59 -15.99 -13.66
C ASN A 22 -0.75 -16.90 -12.74
N ASP A 23 -0.91 -16.78 -11.42
CA ASP A 23 -0.31 -17.69 -10.43
C ASP A 23 -1.17 -18.94 -10.17
N GLY A 24 -2.31 -19.09 -10.87
CA GLY A 24 -3.22 -20.22 -10.72
C GLY A 24 -4.09 -20.18 -9.46
N GLU A 25 -4.22 -19.01 -8.81
CA GLU A 25 -5.01 -18.82 -7.59
C GLU A 25 -6.25 -17.97 -7.85
N TYR A 26 -7.36 -18.32 -7.17
CA TYR A 26 -8.50 -17.42 -7.05
C TYR A 26 -8.25 -16.33 -6.00
N LEU A 27 -8.31 -15.05 -6.40
CA LEU A 27 -8.19 -13.95 -5.46
C LEU A 27 -9.52 -13.70 -4.72
N GLN A 28 -9.56 -14.05 -3.44
CA GLN A 28 -10.72 -13.76 -2.60
C GLN A 28 -10.96 -12.23 -2.47
N PRO A 29 -12.22 -11.75 -2.52
CA PRO A 29 -12.53 -10.32 -2.42
C PRO A 29 -11.96 -9.65 -1.17
N GLN A 30 -11.98 -10.35 -0.03
CA GLN A 30 -11.36 -9.82 1.19
C GLN A 30 -9.86 -9.59 0.99
N LYS A 31 -9.11 -10.59 0.51
CA LYS A 31 -7.66 -10.50 0.22
C LYS A 31 -7.37 -9.33 -0.72
N MET A 32 -8.17 -9.16 -1.78
CA MET A 32 -8.08 -8.02 -2.69
C MET A 32 -8.15 -6.68 -1.95
N HIS A 33 -9.15 -6.45 -1.09
CA HIS A 33 -9.23 -5.20 -0.32
C HIS A 33 -8.02 -4.94 0.59
N ARG A 34 -7.42 -6.00 1.16
CA ARG A 34 -6.23 -5.85 2.02
C ARG A 34 -5.01 -5.49 1.18
N LEU A 35 -4.87 -6.07 -0.01
CA LEU A 35 -3.82 -5.71 -0.96
C LEU A 35 -3.98 -4.26 -1.44
N LEU A 36 -5.20 -3.84 -1.79
CA LEU A 36 -5.49 -2.45 -2.18
C LEU A 36 -5.13 -1.46 -1.06
N TYR A 37 -5.52 -1.76 0.18
CA TYR A 37 -5.21 -0.94 1.36
C TYR A 37 -3.69 -0.83 1.58
N LEU A 38 -2.97 -1.95 1.52
CA LEU A 38 -1.52 -1.97 1.68
C LEU A 38 -0.81 -1.23 0.54
N SER A 39 -1.28 -1.36 -0.70
CA SER A 39 -0.77 -0.58 -1.84
C SER A 39 -0.89 0.91 -1.58
N GLN A 40 -2.04 1.38 -1.11
CA GLN A 40 -2.26 2.80 -0.80
C GLN A 40 -1.31 3.28 0.30
N ALA A 41 -1.21 2.52 1.40
CA ALA A 41 -0.39 2.88 2.56
C ALA A 41 1.11 2.92 2.22
N TYR A 42 1.66 1.87 1.61
CA TYR A 42 3.08 1.82 1.28
C TYR A 42 3.46 2.81 0.18
N PHE A 43 2.56 3.10 -0.75
CA PHE A 43 2.80 4.13 -1.75
C PHE A 43 2.88 5.53 -1.11
N ALA A 44 1.99 5.82 -0.15
CA ALA A 44 2.00 7.09 0.57
C ALA A 44 3.32 7.29 1.32
N VAL A 45 3.85 6.26 1.98
CA VAL A 45 5.17 6.30 2.61
C VAL A 45 6.28 6.57 1.58
N ALA A 46 6.24 5.85 0.45
CA ALA A 46 7.26 5.95 -0.60
C ALA A 46 7.24 7.29 -1.36
N ASN A 47 6.08 7.94 -1.43
CA ASN A 47 5.83 9.11 -2.29
C ASN A 47 5.33 10.32 -1.50
N HIS A 48 5.75 10.46 -0.24
CA HIS A 48 5.51 11.66 0.58
C HIS A 48 4.02 12.02 0.73
N GLY A 49 3.18 11.04 1.06
CA GLY A 49 1.75 11.23 1.33
C GLY A 49 0.89 11.34 0.08
N ARG A 50 1.42 11.00 -1.11
CA ARG A 50 0.63 10.94 -2.33
C ARG A 50 -0.31 9.74 -2.35
N TYR A 51 -1.49 9.93 -2.93
CA TYR A 51 -2.40 8.82 -3.22
C TYR A 51 -1.84 7.93 -4.34
N PHE A 52 -1.92 6.60 -4.15
CA PHE A 52 -1.65 5.66 -5.22
C PHE A 52 -2.84 5.63 -6.19
N MET A 53 -4.01 5.27 -5.68
CA MET A 53 -5.26 5.19 -6.44
C MET A 53 -6.33 6.11 -5.82
N PRO A 54 -7.34 6.53 -6.59
CA PRO A 54 -8.38 7.44 -6.12
C PRO A 54 -9.50 6.71 -5.37
N THR A 55 -9.17 6.08 -4.24
CA THR A 55 -10.15 5.41 -3.38
C THR A 55 -9.95 5.75 -1.90
N LEU A 56 -11.04 5.69 -1.14
CA LEU A 56 -11.06 5.81 0.31
C LEU A 56 -11.28 4.44 0.92
N PHE A 57 -10.49 4.11 1.94
CA PHE A 57 -10.70 2.91 2.73
C PHE A 57 -11.47 3.26 4.00
N VAL A 58 -12.38 2.40 4.38
CA VAL A 58 -13.17 2.51 5.61
C VAL A 58 -12.95 1.28 6.49
N ALA A 59 -13.02 1.47 7.80
CA ALA A 59 -12.85 0.39 8.77
C ALA A 59 -14.14 -0.42 8.93
N PHE A 60 -14.07 -1.73 8.65
CA PHE A 60 -15.11 -2.71 8.96
C PHE A 60 -14.56 -3.77 9.92
N GLU A 61 -15.45 -4.52 10.57
CA GLU A 61 -15.08 -5.56 11.55
C GLU A 61 -14.07 -6.58 11.01
N THR A 62 -14.19 -6.92 9.72
CA THR A 62 -13.31 -7.90 9.07
C THR A 62 -11.98 -7.31 8.60
N GLY A 63 -11.85 -5.99 8.53
CA GLY A 63 -10.69 -5.28 7.99
C GLY A 63 -11.08 -4.08 7.12
N PRO A 64 -10.10 -3.39 6.52
CA PRO A 64 -10.37 -2.24 5.67
C PRO A 64 -11.07 -2.67 4.37
N VAL A 65 -12.01 -1.83 3.93
CA VAL A 65 -12.77 -2.02 2.69
C VAL A 65 -12.72 -0.74 1.88
N ALA A 66 -12.60 -0.86 0.56
CA ALA A 66 -12.81 0.24 -0.38
C ALA A 66 -14.27 0.13 -0.88
N PRO A 67 -15.20 0.99 -0.44
CA PRO A 67 -16.64 0.78 -0.69
C PRO A 67 -17.02 0.82 -2.17
N ASP A 68 -16.38 1.69 -2.94
CA ASP A 68 -16.49 1.81 -4.39
C ASP A 68 -16.12 0.50 -5.08
N VAL A 69 -14.96 -0.06 -4.74
CA VAL A 69 -14.50 -1.33 -5.29
C VAL A 69 -15.39 -2.48 -4.82
N TYR A 70 -15.78 -2.49 -3.54
CA TYR A 70 -16.66 -3.54 -3.01
C TYR A 70 -17.98 -3.59 -3.78
N ARG A 71 -18.63 -2.43 -3.95
CA ARG A 71 -19.91 -2.34 -4.66
C ARG A 71 -19.79 -2.74 -6.13
N ALA A 72 -18.68 -2.40 -6.78
CA ALA A 72 -18.43 -2.77 -8.17
C ALA A 72 -18.20 -4.28 -8.36
N PHE A 73 -17.54 -4.94 -7.39
CA PHE A 73 -17.16 -6.35 -7.46
C PHE A 73 -18.12 -7.31 -6.72
N GLU A 74 -19.13 -6.79 -6.01
CA GLU A 74 -20.14 -7.56 -5.28
C GLU A 74 -20.86 -8.62 -6.15
N PRO A 75 -21.34 -8.32 -7.37
CA PRO A 75 -21.96 -9.33 -8.24
C PRO A 75 -20.94 -10.27 -8.93
N GLY A 76 -19.64 -10.07 -8.70
CA GLY A 76 -18.55 -10.71 -9.42
C GLY A 76 -17.65 -9.69 -10.13
N ARG A 77 -16.70 -10.16 -10.95
CA ARG A 77 -15.83 -9.24 -11.72
C ARG A 77 -16.68 -8.38 -12.66
N PRO A 78 -16.69 -7.04 -12.52
CA PRO A 78 -17.50 -6.20 -13.37
C PRO A 78 -16.92 -6.17 -14.79
N TYR A 79 -17.81 -5.96 -15.77
CA TYR A 79 -17.42 -5.80 -17.16
C TYR A 79 -17.09 -4.34 -17.44
N PHE A 80 -15.80 -4.05 -17.61
CA PHE A 80 -15.29 -2.76 -18.05
C PHE A 80 -13.99 -2.97 -18.83
N GLU A 81 -13.65 -2.03 -19.71
CA GLU A 81 -12.37 -2.04 -20.40
C GLU A 81 -11.27 -1.73 -19.39
N THR A 82 -10.50 -2.76 -19.01
CA THR A 82 -9.36 -2.60 -18.12
C THR A 82 -8.23 -1.92 -18.87
N LYS A 83 -7.66 -0.87 -18.28
CA LYS A 83 -6.45 -0.27 -18.84
C LYS A 83 -5.23 -1.02 -18.32
N PRO A 84 -4.35 -1.56 -19.19
CA PRO A 84 -3.16 -2.25 -18.74
C PRO A 84 -2.30 -1.35 -17.86
N MET A 85 -2.03 -1.78 -16.64
CA MET A 85 -1.08 -1.13 -15.76
C MET A 85 0.34 -1.35 -16.31
N THR A 86 1.06 -0.28 -16.63
CA THR A 86 2.43 -0.40 -17.18
C THR A 86 3.44 0.42 -16.38
N GLY A 87 4.72 0.09 -16.54
CA GLY A 87 5.82 0.81 -15.93
C GLY A 87 5.79 0.81 -14.40
N ALA A 88 6.07 1.97 -13.80
CA ALA A 88 6.31 2.10 -12.36
C ALA A 88 5.14 1.67 -11.48
N ALA A 89 3.89 1.84 -11.95
CA ALA A 89 2.71 1.40 -11.20
C ALA A 89 2.61 -0.12 -11.14
N SER A 90 2.87 -0.82 -12.25
CA SER A 90 2.90 -2.29 -12.28
C SER A 90 4.06 -2.84 -11.44
N ASP A 91 5.26 -2.27 -11.57
CA ASP A 91 6.44 -2.69 -10.79
C ASP A 91 6.21 -2.53 -9.26
N PHE A 92 5.49 -1.47 -8.89
CA PHE A 92 5.08 -1.22 -7.52
C PHE A 92 4.10 -2.29 -7.03
N LEU A 93 3.04 -2.58 -7.79
CA LEU A 93 2.07 -3.61 -7.43
C LEU A 93 2.67 -5.01 -7.38
N ASP A 94 3.63 -5.33 -8.24
CA ASP A 94 4.40 -6.58 -8.16
C ASP A 94 5.22 -6.68 -6.87
N SER A 95 5.73 -5.55 -6.38
CA SER A 95 6.43 -5.51 -5.09
C SER A 95 5.48 -5.81 -3.92
N ILE A 96 4.27 -5.23 -3.96
CA ILE A 96 3.19 -5.54 -3.01
C ILE A 96 2.78 -7.01 -3.09
N TRP A 97 2.53 -7.53 -4.30
CA TRP A 97 2.13 -8.93 -4.52
C TRP A 97 3.19 -9.90 -4.01
N ARG A 98 4.47 -9.68 -4.32
CA ARG A 98 5.55 -10.55 -3.82
C ARG A 98 5.61 -10.60 -2.30
N ARG A 99 5.31 -9.49 -1.62
CA ARG A 99 5.36 -9.43 -0.16
C ARG A 99 4.13 -10.03 0.50
N PHE A 100 2.94 -9.73 -0.02
CA PHE A 100 1.68 -10.01 0.68
C PHE A 100 0.78 -11.03 -0.04
N GLY A 101 1.00 -11.27 -1.32
CA GLY A 101 0.18 -12.14 -2.17
C GLY A 101 0.19 -13.61 -1.73
N GLN A 102 1.25 -14.08 -1.07
CA GLN A 102 1.31 -15.47 -0.55
C GLN A 102 0.56 -15.65 0.77
N HIS A 103 0.07 -14.57 1.39
CA HIS A 103 -0.68 -14.65 2.64
C HIS A 103 -2.18 -14.83 2.38
N SER A 104 -2.84 -15.54 3.29
CA SER A 104 -4.30 -15.67 3.27
C SER A 104 -5.00 -14.37 3.64
N SER A 105 -6.26 -14.24 3.23
CA SER A 105 -7.16 -13.15 3.65
C SER A 105 -7.21 -13.01 5.17
N ASP A 106 -7.34 -14.12 5.90
CA ASP A 106 -7.38 -14.15 7.37
C ASP A 106 -6.08 -13.68 8.01
N TYR A 107 -4.93 -14.10 7.47
CA TYR A 107 -3.63 -13.66 7.96
C TYR A 107 -3.47 -12.15 7.80
N LEU A 108 -3.74 -11.62 6.59
CA LEU A 108 -3.66 -10.19 6.32
C LEU A 108 -4.65 -9.40 7.17
N SER A 109 -5.87 -9.90 7.34
CA SER A 109 -6.89 -9.26 8.17
C SER A 109 -6.47 -9.22 9.63
N ARG A 110 -5.93 -10.32 10.18
CA ARG A 110 -5.42 -10.36 11.56
C ARG A 110 -4.31 -9.35 11.78
N GLN A 111 -3.38 -9.23 10.83
CA GLN A 111 -2.30 -8.25 10.90
C GLN A 111 -2.84 -6.81 10.85
N ILE A 112 -3.60 -6.48 9.80
CA ILE A 112 -4.09 -5.11 9.60
C ILE A 112 -5.03 -4.66 10.73
N ARG A 113 -5.80 -5.58 11.32
CA ARG A 113 -6.66 -5.27 12.46
C ARG A 113 -5.90 -4.87 13.73
N GLY A 114 -4.61 -5.17 13.81
CA GLY A 114 -3.72 -4.69 14.86
C GLY A 114 -3.00 -3.38 14.52
N HIS A 115 -3.20 -2.82 13.32
CA HIS A 115 -2.54 -1.58 12.91
C HIS A 115 -3.31 -0.38 13.43
N GLN A 116 -2.58 0.54 14.08
CA GLN A 116 -3.13 1.75 14.69
C GLN A 116 -4.11 2.54 13.79
N PRO A 117 -3.79 2.85 12.51
CA PRO A 117 -4.72 3.61 11.65
C PRO A 117 -6.07 2.90 11.46
N PHE A 118 -6.07 1.57 11.43
CA PHE A 118 -7.30 0.79 11.34
C PHE A 118 -8.04 0.76 12.69
N THR A 119 -7.35 0.52 13.79
CA THR A 119 -7.98 0.45 15.12
C THR A 119 -8.60 1.77 15.53
N ASP A 120 -7.91 2.88 15.25
CA ASP A 120 -8.38 4.23 15.57
C ASP A 120 -9.64 4.57 14.76
N ALA A 121 -9.67 4.21 13.47
CA ALA A 121 -10.86 4.38 12.64
C ALA A 121 -12.02 3.49 13.13
N LEU A 122 -11.76 2.21 13.45
CA LEU A 122 -12.80 1.30 13.92
C LEU A 122 -13.37 1.73 15.29
N ALA A 123 -12.56 2.29 16.17
CA ALA A 123 -13.00 2.82 17.46
C ALA A 123 -13.99 3.99 17.31
N ASN A 124 -13.91 4.74 16.21
CA ASN A 124 -14.85 5.80 15.85
C ASN A 124 -16.13 5.28 15.17
N GLY A 125 -16.20 3.98 14.87
CA GLY A 125 -17.37 3.31 14.30
C GLY A 125 -17.11 2.59 12.99
N VAL A 126 -17.94 1.60 12.69
CA VAL A 126 -17.91 0.88 11.41
C VAL A 126 -18.23 1.85 10.26
N GLY A 127 -17.45 1.79 9.19
CA GLY A 127 -17.57 2.70 8.05
C GLY A 127 -16.78 4.00 8.20
N THR A 128 -16.08 4.22 9.32
CA THR A 128 -15.20 5.38 9.47
C THR A 128 -14.05 5.32 8.47
N PRO A 129 -13.77 6.39 7.71
CA PRO A 129 -12.67 6.37 6.77
C PRO A 129 -11.30 6.40 7.46
N ILE A 130 -10.37 5.62 6.92
CA ILE A 130 -8.99 5.52 7.37
C ILE A 130 -8.18 6.55 6.57
N MET A 131 -7.70 7.60 7.25
CA MET A 131 -7.03 8.72 6.59
C MET A 131 -5.63 8.35 6.07
N LEU A 132 -5.23 8.96 4.96
CA LEU A 132 -3.96 8.65 4.30
C LEU A 132 -2.74 9.08 5.13
N ASP A 133 -2.86 10.19 5.86
CA ASP A 133 -1.84 10.68 6.79
C ASP A 133 -1.58 9.67 7.92
N ALA A 134 -2.64 9.12 8.52
CA ALA A 134 -2.54 8.08 9.55
C ALA A 134 -1.89 6.79 9.02
N MET A 135 -2.21 6.41 7.76
CA MET A 135 -1.51 5.32 7.08
C MET A 135 -0.02 5.66 6.91
N GLN A 136 0.29 6.83 6.34
CA GLN A 136 1.67 7.23 6.07
C GLN A 136 2.51 7.28 7.35
N GLU A 137 1.96 7.84 8.43
CA GLU A 137 2.64 7.94 9.71
C GLU A 137 2.93 6.54 10.28
N PHE A 138 1.94 5.67 10.33
CA PHE A 138 2.10 4.32 10.88
C PHE A 138 3.10 3.48 10.06
N TYR A 139 2.89 3.38 8.75
CA TYR A 139 3.72 2.53 7.88
C TYR A 139 5.12 3.12 7.62
N GLY A 140 5.30 4.42 7.84
CA GLY A 140 6.59 5.11 7.73
C GLY A 140 7.38 5.21 9.04
N ALA A 141 6.80 4.82 10.18
CA ALA A 141 7.45 4.99 11.48
C ALA A 141 8.66 4.05 11.65
N LYS A 142 9.79 4.61 12.13
CA LYS A 142 11.04 3.88 12.37
C LYS A 142 10.90 2.70 13.34
N LYS A 143 9.90 2.72 14.23
CA LYS A 143 9.56 1.60 15.12
C LYS A 143 9.28 0.29 14.38
N HIS A 144 8.94 0.36 13.09
CA HIS A 144 8.72 -0.78 12.22
C HIS A 144 9.97 -1.24 11.45
N GLU A 145 11.08 -0.49 11.49
CA GLU A 145 12.36 -0.90 10.88
C GLU A 145 12.99 -2.08 11.62
N GLN A 146 12.74 -2.17 12.93
CA GLN A 146 13.05 -3.33 13.76
C GLN A 146 11.77 -4.17 13.80
N ALA A 147 11.77 -5.34 13.17
CA ALA A 147 10.60 -6.20 13.00
C ALA A 147 10.02 -6.66 14.36
N ALA A 148 9.26 -5.80 15.02
CA ALA A 148 8.51 -6.15 16.21
C ALA A 148 7.37 -7.09 15.82
N PRO A 149 7.10 -8.15 16.61
CA PRO A 149 5.96 -9.01 16.37
C PRO A 149 4.66 -8.19 16.45
N GLY A 150 3.95 -8.11 15.32
CA GLY A 150 2.69 -7.34 15.18
C GLY A 150 2.82 -5.97 14.51
N GLY A 151 4.02 -5.55 14.11
CA GLY A 151 4.23 -4.34 13.32
C GLY A 151 4.07 -4.55 11.80
N ALA A 152 3.73 -3.50 11.07
CA ALA A 152 3.81 -3.53 9.60
C ALA A 152 5.27 -3.70 9.14
N PRO A 153 5.55 -4.48 8.07
CA PRO A 153 6.89 -4.55 7.50
C PRO A 153 7.43 -3.17 7.10
N PRO A 154 8.74 -2.89 7.30
CA PRO A 154 9.30 -1.62 6.88
C PRO A 154 9.33 -1.53 5.35
N ILE A 155 9.27 -0.31 4.83
CA ILE A 155 9.20 -0.03 3.40
C ILE A 155 10.31 -0.72 2.58
N GLY A 156 11.53 -0.82 3.12
CA GLY A 156 12.66 -1.48 2.45
C GLY A 156 12.50 -3.00 2.25
N GLN A 157 11.63 -3.65 3.03
CA GLN A 157 11.29 -5.07 2.82
C GLN A 157 10.15 -5.26 1.80
N VAL A 158 9.34 -4.23 1.58
CA VAL A 158 8.19 -4.27 0.68
C VAL A 158 8.61 -3.87 -0.73
N LEU A 159 9.28 -2.72 -0.86
CA LEU A 159 9.66 -2.17 -2.16
C LEU A 159 10.99 -2.77 -2.63
N ARG A 160 11.07 -3.08 -3.93
CA ARG A 160 12.34 -3.44 -4.55
C ARG A 160 13.30 -2.24 -4.46
N PRO A 161 14.54 -2.42 -3.94
CA PRO A 161 15.56 -1.40 -4.09
C PRO A 161 15.76 -1.11 -5.57
N LYS A 162 15.77 0.17 -5.97
CA LYS A 162 16.08 0.53 -7.36
C LYS A 162 17.55 0.23 -7.60
N VAL A 163 17.86 -0.81 -8.35
CA VAL A 163 19.24 -1.19 -8.68
C VAL A 163 19.65 -0.45 -9.97
N MET A 164 20.66 0.40 -9.89
CA MET A 164 21.31 1.01 -11.05
C MET A 164 22.69 0.40 -11.29
N ARG A 165 23.20 0.53 -12.50
CA ARG A 165 24.60 0.23 -12.78
C ARG A 165 25.44 1.45 -12.43
N SER A 166 26.47 1.26 -11.62
CA SER A 166 27.49 2.27 -11.38
C SER A 166 28.33 2.51 -12.65
N HIS A 167 29.13 3.58 -12.65
CA HIS A 167 30.07 3.85 -13.75
C HIS A 167 31.11 2.73 -13.95
N THR A 168 31.30 1.85 -12.97
CA THR A 168 32.17 0.65 -13.05
C THR A 168 31.41 -0.62 -13.48
N GLY A 169 30.14 -0.50 -13.88
CA GLY A 169 29.31 -1.62 -14.31
C GLY A 169 28.73 -2.48 -13.17
N LYS A 170 29.15 -2.26 -11.91
CA LYS A 170 28.62 -2.98 -10.75
C LYS A 170 27.17 -2.55 -10.45
N PRO A 171 26.26 -3.48 -10.13
CA PRO A 171 24.92 -3.15 -9.67
C PRO A 171 24.99 -2.50 -8.27
N VAL A 172 24.27 -1.38 -8.10
CA VAL A 172 24.22 -0.61 -6.85
C VAL A 172 22.77 -0.29 -6.53
N SER A 173 22.36 -0.57 -5.29
CA SER A 173 21.07 -0.14 -4.75
C SER A 173 21.08 1.37 -4.54
N VAL A 174 20.17 2.08 -5.20
CA VAL A 174 20.07 3.53 -5.15
C VAL A 174 19.09 3.94 -4.08
N HIS A 175 19.58 4.64 -3.08
CA HIS A 175 18.75 5.37 -2.13
C HIS A 175 18.56 6.80 -2.64
N LYS A 176 17.32 7.32 -2.53
CA LYS A 176 17.04 8.72 -2.84
C LYS A 176 17.81 9.58 -1.82
N TRP A 177 18.80 10.35 -2.27
CA TRP A 177 19.60 11.22 -1.40
C TRP A 177 18.69 12.24 -0.71
N MET A 178 18.75 12.30 0.62
CA MET A 178 18.06 13.30 1.43
C MET A 178 19.10 14.21 2.09
N PRO A 179 19.05 15.54 1.89
CA PRO A 179 19.97 16.44 2.57
C PRO A 179 19.75 16.36 4.09
N PRO A 180 20.84 16.39 4.89
CA PRO A 180 20.72 16.41 6.35
C PRO A 180 19.91 17.63 6.79
N ALA A 181 19.03 17.45 7.79
CA ALA A 181 18.25 18.53 8.35
C ALA A 181 19.19 19.64 8.86
N ARG A 182 18.91 20.89 8.46
CA ARG A 182 19.68 22.06 8.92
C ARG A 182 19.55 22.14 10.45
N PRO A 183 20.64 22.15 11.22
CA PRO A 183 20.55 22.33 12.68
C PRO A 183 19.86 23.67 12.96
N ALA A 184 18.89 23.64 13.88
CA ALA A 184 18.19 24.85 14.31
C ALA A 184 19.21 25.85 14.87
N ASN A 185 19.18 27.08 14.37
CA ASN A 185 20.06 28.14 14.85
C ASN A 185 19.83 28.34 16.36
N PRO A 186 20.88 28.29 17.20
CA PRO A 186 20.73 28.62 18.61
C PRO A 186 20.28 30.08 18.72
N VAL A 187 19.18 30.29 19.42
CA VAL A 187 18.69 31.63 19.77
C VAL A 187 19.76 32.30 20.62
N LYS A 188 20.39 33.35 20.07
CA LYS A 188 21.28 34.22 20.86
C LYS A 188 20.42 34.93 21.91
N LYS A 189 20.71 34.68 23.18
CA LYS A 189 20.22 35.47 24.31
C LYS A 189 20.93 36.82 24.34
#